data_AF-A0A2V7UQ79-F1
#
_entry.id   AF-A0A2V7UQ79-F1
#
_cell.length_a   1.000
_cell.length_b   1.000
_cell.length_c   1.000
_cell.angle_alpha   90.00
_cell.angle_beta   90.00
_cell.angle_gamma   90.00
#
_symmetry.space_group_name_H-M   'P 1'
#
loop_
_entity.id
_entity.type
_entity.pdbx_description
1 polymer ?
#
loop_
_entity_poly.entity_id
_entity_poly.type
_entity_poly.pdbx_seq_one_letter_code
_entity_poly.pdbx_strand_id
1 'polypeptide(L)' 'MKKGTPKRSAVAASIVDFAYDNTSYQIDTQHRKVYRKWIEVESARTYLIMSAWSALNVKKVV' A
#
# COMPACT_ATOMS: atom_id res chain seq x y z
N MET A 1 30.12 -2.13 -22.19
CA MET A 1 29.07 -1.15 -21.86
C MET A 1 28.30 -1.64 -20.63
N LYS A 2 28.60 -1.15 -19.43
CA LYS A 2 27.81 -1.48 -18.22
C LYS A 2 26.68 -0.45 -18.12
N LYS A 3 25.44 -0.85 -18.43
CA LYS A 3 24.26 -0.01 -18.22
C LYS A 3 24.02 0.06 -16.70
N GLY A 4 24.52 1.10 -16.07
CA GLY A 4 24.15 1.43 -14.69
C GLY A 4 22.67 1.79 -14.67
N THR A 5 21.83 0.89 -14.19
CA THR A 5 20.45 1.22 -13.83
C THR A 5 20.50 2.34 -12.80
N PRO A 6 19.84 3.49 -13.03
CA PRO A 6 19.79 4.54 -12.03
C PRO A 6 19.09 3.95 -10.80
N LYS A 7 19.87 3.78 -9.72
CA LYS A 7 19.33 3.54 -8.39
C LYS A 7 18.60 4.82 -8.01
N ARG A 8 17.35 4.94 -8.47
CA ARG A 8 16.41 5.96 -8.04
C ARG A 8 16.42 5.82 -6.52
N SER A 9 16.98 6.79 -5.81
CA SER A 9 16.87 6.90 -4.36
C SER A 9 15.37 6.91 -4.08
N ALA A 10 14.83 5.72 -3.83
CA ALA A 10 13.42 5.55 -3.59
C ALA A 10 13.19 6.23 -2.25
N VAL A 11 12.61 7.43 -2.29
CA VAL A 11 11.75 7.90 -1.21
C VAL A 11 10.97 6.68 -0.78
N ALA A 12 11.23 6.19 0.44
CA ALA A 12 10.70 4.92 0.93
C ALA A 12 9.23 4.90 0.55
N ALA A 13 8.86 4.04 -0.39
CA ALA A 13 7.56 4.12 -1.02
C ALA A 13 6.55 3.92 0.11
N SER A 14 5.75 4.95 0.40
CA SER A 14 4.67 4.89 1.39
C SER A 14 3.55 3.92 0.99
N ILE A 15 3.79 3.16 -0.08
CA ILE A 15 2.96 2.12 -0.64
C ILE A 15 3.35 0.80 0.00
N VAL A 16 2.44 0.20 0.75
CA VAL A 16 2.61 -1.10 1.39
C VAL A 16 1.68 -2.14 0.75
N ASP A 17 2.17 -3.35 0.55
CA ASP A 17 1.34 -4.46 0.12
C ASP A 17 0.47 -4.97 1.27
N PHE A 18 -0.81 -5.18 1.00
CA PHE A 18 -1.79 -5.62 1.98
C PHE A 18 -2.76 -6.64 1.38
N ALA A 19 -2.89 -7.80 2.02
CA ALA A 19 -3.84 -8.82 1.64
C ALA A 19 -5.16 -8.64 2.40
N TYR A 20 -6.26 -8.56 1.66
CA TYR A 20 -7.61 -8.45 2.20
C TYR A 20 -8.58 -9.24 1.31
N ASP A 21 -9.44 -10.07 1.91
CA ASP A 21 -10.49 -10.81 1.18
C ASP A 21 -9.93 -11.60 -0.03
N ASN A 22 -8.88 -12.39 0.21
CA ASN A 22 -8.11 -13.16 -0.79
C ASN A 22 -7.57 -12.33 -1.97
N THR A 23 -7.48 -11.01 -1.83
CA THR A 23 -6.98 -10.10 -2.86
C THR A 23 -5.82 -9.29 -2.33
N SER A 24 -4.77 -9.13 -3.15
CA SER A 24 -3.64 -8.26 -2.85
C SER A 24 -3.93 -6.82 -3.29
N TYR A 25 -3.71 -5.89 -2.37
CA TYR A 25 -3.86 -4.45 -2.55
C TYR A 25 -2.54 -3.74 -2.23
N GLN A 26 -2.41 -2.53 -2.75
CA GLN A 26 -1.31 -1.62 -2.47
C GLN A 26 -1.90 -0.40 -1.77
N ILE A 27 -1.48 -0.15 -0.54
CA ILE A 27 -1.99 0.94 0.28
C ILE A 27 -0.97 2.07 0.27
N ASP A 28 -1.34 3.21 -0.29
CA ASP A 28 -0.62 4.46 -0.09
C ASP A 28 -1.03 5.08 1.25
N THR A 29 -0.14 4.94 2.22
CA THR A 29 -0.33 5.40 3.60
C THR A 29 -0.27 6.93 3.74
N GLN A 30 0.37 7.64 2.81
CA GLN A 30 0.45 9.10 2.84
C GLN A 30 -0.83 9.71 2.27
N HIS A 31 -1.27 9.22 1.12
CA HIS A 31 -2.44 9.77 0.42
C HIS A 31 -3.75 9.14 0.87
N ARG A 32 -3.69 8.12 1.74
CA ARG A 32 -4.83 7.32 2.16
C ARG A 32 -5.60 6.76 0.95
N LYS A 33 -4.85 6.20 0.00
CA LYS A 33 -5.39 5.54 -1.20
C LYS A 33 -5.11 4.06 -1.22
N VAL A 34 -6.00 3.29 -1.84
CA VAL A 34 -5.84 1.86 -2.04
C VAL A 34 -5.87 1.58 -3.53
N TYR A 35 -4.92 0.78 -4.00
CA TYR A 35 -4.78 0.38 -5.38
C TYR A 35 -4.85 -1.14 -5.52
N ARG A 36 -5.37 -1.60 -6.65
CA ARG A 36 -5.31 -2.99 -7.10
C ARG A 36 -4.78 -3.00 -8.52
N LYS A 37 -3.63 -3.66 -8.75
CA LYS A 37 -2.96 -3.65 -10.06
C LYS A 37 -2.82 -2.23 -10.65
N TRP A 38 -2.42 -1.26 -9.83
CA TRP A 38 -2.30 0.16 -10.19
C TRP A 38 -3.61 0.92 -10.50
N ILE A 39 -4.76 0.31 -10.23
CA ILE A 39 -6.09 0.95 -10.36
C ILE A 39 -6.57 1.34 -8.97
N GLU A 40 -6.96 2.61 -8.79
CA GLU A 40 -7.52 3.09 -7.52
C GLU A 40 -8.85 2.38 -7.22
N VAL A 41 -9.01 1.91 -5.99
CA VAL A 41 -10.18 1.17 -5.52
C VAL A 41 -11.25 2.17 -5.03
N GLU A 42 -12.52 1.87 -5.30
CA GLU A 42 -13.65 2.70 -4.87
C GLU A 42 -13.64 3.05 -3.38
N SER A 43 -14.11 4.26 -3.06
CA SER A 43 -14.01 4.86 -1.72
C SER A 43 -14.59 3.99 -0.60
N ALA A 44 -15.71 3.30 -0.84
CA ALA A 44 -16.33 2.41 0.16
C ALA A 44 -15.41 1.23 0.53
N ARG A 45 -14.79 0.60 -0.48
CA ARG A 45 -13.89 -0.54 -0.27
C ARG A 45 -12.52 -0.09 0.25
N THR A 46 -12.06 1.08 -0.17
CA THR A 46 -10.88 1.76 0.40
C THR A 46 -11.01 1.93 1.91
N TYR A 47 -12.16 2.39 2.41
CA TYR A 47 -12.40 2.55 3.85
C TYR A 47 -12.26 1.22 4.61
N LEU A 48 -12.87 0.14 4.10
CA LEU A 48 -12.79 -1.20 4.72
C LEU A 48 -11.34 -1.71 4.78
N ILE A 49 -10.61 -1.59 3.65
CA ILE A 49 -9.24 -2.06 3.54
C ILE A 49 -8.30 -1.26 4.45
N MET A 50 -8.46 0.07 4.50
CA MET A 50 -7.66 0.91 5.39
C MET A 50 -7.95 0.67 6.87
N SER A 51 -9.21 0.45 7.23
CA SER A 51 -9.59 0.12 8.60
C SER A 51 -8.94 -1.21 9.03
N ALA A 52 -9.02 -2.24 8.18
CA ALA A 52 -8.38 -3.53 8.43
C ALA A 52 -6.85 -3.41 8.56
N TRP A 53 -6.21 -2.65 7.67
CA TRP A 53 -4.78 -2.37 7.76
C TRP A 53 -4.39 -1.63 9.04
N SER A 54 -5.13 -0.58 9.40
CA SER A 54 -4.89 0.18 10.63
C SER A 54 -5.03 -0.70 11.88
N ALA A 55 -6.09 -1.51 11.96
CA ALA A 55 -6.32 -2.42 13.09
C ALA A 55 -5.18 -3.44 13.30
N LEU A 56 -4.56 -3.90 12.21
CA LEU A 56 -3.42 -4.82 12.28
C LEU A 56 -2.11 -4.13 12.68
N ASN A 57 -1.92 -2.86 12.29
CA ASN A 57 -0.72 -2.11 12.65
C ASN A 57 -0.77 -1.56 14.09
N VAL A 58 -1.96 -1.23 14.61
CA VAL A 58 -2.12 -0.81 16.02
C VAL A 58 -1.73 -1.93 16.99
N LYS A 59 -1.94 -3.20 16.62
CA LYS A 59 -1.54 -4.36 17.44
C LYS A 59 -0.03 -4.57 17.56
N LYS A 60 0.81 -3.90 16.77
CA LYS A 60 2.27 -4.03 16.82
C LYS A 60 2.95 -3.07 17.81
N VAL A 61 2.20 -2.20 18.49
CA VAL A 61 2.73 -1.16 19.40
C VAL A 61 2.41 -1.46 20.88
N VAL A 62 2.36 -2.74 21.25
CA VAL A 62 2.23 -3.20 22.65
C VAL A 62 3.27 -4.25 22.93
#